data_AF-A0A8J7M9S7-F1
#
_entry.id   AF-A0A8J7M9S7-F1
#
_cell.length_a   1.000
_cell.length_b   1.000
_cell.length_c   1.000
_cell.angle_alpha   90.00
_cell.angle_beta   90.00
_cell.angle_gamma   90.00
#
_symmetry.space_group_name_H-M   'P 1'
#
loop_
_entity.id
_entity.type
_entity.pdbx_description
1 polymer ?
#
loop_
_entity_poly.entity_id
_entity_poly.type
_entity_poly.pdbx_seq_one_letter_code
_entity_poly.pdbx_strand_id
1 'polypeptide(L)'
;MISIEDCIGLTGLTREEIDAIAEHEHIPESAATALAGYLMTTSEGPAAVRQMIRDDIREALAAGNREHAAELLAALRHFLAEHPVHP
;
A
#
# COMPACT_ATOMS: atom_id res chain seq x y z
N MET A 1 -22.01 3.28 -13.29
CA MET A 1 -20.96 4.25 -12.93
C MET A 1 -19.88 3.47 -12.22
N ILE A 2 -18.61 3.63 -12.61
CA ILE A 2 -17.50 2.95 -11.95
C ILE A 2 -17.27 3.59 -10.57
N SER A 3 -17.13 2.76 -9.53
CA SER A 3 -16.88 3.21 -8.16
C SER A 3 -15.37 3.28 -7.87
N ILE A 4 -14.99 3.88 -6.73
CA ILE A 4 -13.58 3.88 -6.31
C ILE A 4 -13.06 2.47 -6.01
N GLU A 5 -13.91 1.59 -5.47
CA GLU A 5 -13.60 0.16 -5.25
C GLU A 5 -13.23 -0.54 -6.55
N ASP A 6 -13.98 -0.27 -7.63
CA ASP A 6 -13.67 -0.83 -8.95
C ASP A 6 -12.32 -0.32 -9.46
N CYS A 7 -11.99 0.95 -9.23
CA CYS A 7 -10.69 1.52 -9.60
C CYS A 7 -9.54 0.92 -8.80
N ILE A 8 -9.73 0.68 -7.50
CA ILE A 8 -8.74 0.01 -6.64
C ILE A 8 -8.49 -1.41 -7.15
N GLY A 9 -9.55 -2.17 -7.44
CA GLY A 9 -9.44 -3.53 -7.99
C GLY A 9 -8.65 -3.62 -9.30
N LEU A 10 -8.61 -2.55 -10.12
CA LEU A 10 -7.80 -2.51 -11.34
C LEU A 10 -6.29 -2.40 -11.08
N THR A 11 -5.88 -1.94 -9.89
CA THR A 11 -4.45 -1.86 -9.52
C THR A 11 -3.86 -3.20 -9.12
N GLY A 12 -4.73 -4.17 -8.78
CA GLY A 12 -4.33 -5.44 -8.17
C GLY A 12 -4.05 -5.35 -6.67
N LEU A 13 -4.31 -4.21 -6.04
CA LEU A 13 -4.14 -3.97 -4.60
C LEU A 13 -5.47 -3.97 -3.85
N THR A 14 -5.42 -4.20 -2.54
CA THR A 14 -6.57 -4.03 -1.64
C THR A 14 -6.70 -2.58 -1.18
N ARG A 15 -7.87 -2.25 -0.60
CA ARG A 15 -8.12 -0.95 0.01
C ARG A 15 -7.08 -0.61 1.08
N GLU A 16 -6.73 -1.56 1.95
CA GLU A 16 -5.75 -1.34 3.03
C GLU A 16 -4.35 -1.03 2.50
N GLU A 17 -3.98 -1.61 1.35
CA GLU A 17 -2.71 -1.32 0.69
C GLU A 17 -2.72 0.06 0.03
N ILE A 18 -3.86 0.47 -0.54
CA ILE A 18 -4.05 1.83 -1.09
C ILE A 18 -4.05 2.87 0.02
N ASP A 19 -4.70 2.59 1.15
CA ASP A 19 -4.75 3.47 2.31
C ASP A 19 -3.34 3.67 2.89
N ALA A 20 -2.52 2.61 2.94
CA ALA A 20 -1.12 2.74 3.34
C ALA A 20 -0.30 3.63 2.38
N ILE A 21 -0.50 3.53 1.06
CA ILE A 21 0.14 4.44 0.09
C ILE A 21 -0.35 5.89 0.28
N ALA A 22 -1.65 6.07 0.50
CA ALA A 22 -2.27 7.38 0.72
C ALA A 22 -1.71 8.07 1.98
N GLU A 23 -1.56 7.30 3.06
CA GLU A 23 -0.96 7.76 4.30
C GLU A 23 0.49 8.19 4.10
N HIS A 24 1.31 7.33 3.51
CA HIS A 24 2.75 7.56 3.31
C HIS A 24 3.03 8.81 2.46
N GLU A 25 2.33 8.95 1.34
CA GLU A 25 2.52 10.06 0.41
C GLU A 25 1.73 11.31 0.82
N HIS A 26 0.90 11.21 1.87
CA HIS A 26 0.00 12.26 2.34
C HIS A 26 -0.92 12.80 1.23
N ILE A 27 -1.52 11.90 0.46
CA ILE A 27 -2.42 12.22 -0.65
C ILE A 27 -3.80 11.59 -0.46
N PRO A 28 -4.86 12.12 -1.10
CA PRO A 28 -6.18 11.50 -1.06
C PRO A 28 -6.16 10.09 -1.67
N GLU A 29 -7.03 9.20 -1.18
CA GLU A 29 -7.19 7.81 -1.67
C GLU A 29 -7.30 7.69 -3.19
N SER A 30 -8.03 8.60 -3.84
CA SER A 30 -8.18 8.60 -5.30
C SER A 30 -6.86 8.88 -6.03
N ALA A 31 -6.00 9.74 -5.47
CA ALA A 31 -4.68 10.00 -5.99
C ALA A 31 -3.72 8.82 -5.69
N ALA A 32 -3.81 8.22 -4.50
CA ALA A 32 -3.07 7.01 -4.14
C ALA A 32 -3.42 5.83 -5.06
N THR A 33 -4.70 5.66 -5.41
CA THR A 33 -5.16 4.64 -6.36
C THR A 33 -4.51 4.84 -7.74
N ALA A 34 -4.45 6.08 -8.23
CA ALA A 34 -3.79 6.39 -9.49
C ALA A 34 -2.27 6.13 -9.44
N LEU A 35 -1.62 6.52 -8.33
CA LEU A 35 -0.20 6.27 -8.10
C LEU A 35 0.10 4.77 -8.05
N ALA A 36 -0.68 4.01 -7.28
CA ALA A 36 -0.58 2.55 -7.17
C ALA A 36 -0.72 1.89 -8.55
N GLY A 37 -1.75 2.28 -9.31
CA GLY A 37 -1.93 1.80 -10.68
C GLY A 37 -0.71 2.05 -11.57
N TYR A 38 -0.09 3.23 -11.45
CA TYR A 38 1.17 3.51 -12.16
C TYR A 38 2.33 2.64 -11.65
N LEU A 39 2.58 2.59 -10.34
CA LEU A 39 3.67 1.81 -9.75
C LEU A 39 3.59 0.34 -10.16
N MET A 40 2.40 -0.25 -10.13
CA MET A 40 2.17 -1.66 -10.48
C MET A 40 2.40 -1.99 -11.96
N THR A 41 2.57 -0.99 -12.84
CA THR A 41 3.01 -1.20 -14.23
C THR A 41 4.54 -1.23 -14.39
N THR A 42 5.29 -0.83 -13.36
CA THR A 42 6.75 -0.74 -13.39
C THR A 42 7.39 -1.95 -12.69
N SER A 43 8.62 -2.31 -13.07
CA SER A 43 9.34 -3.42 -12.43
C SER A 43 9.69 -3.16 -10.97
N GLU A 44 9.97 -1.90 -10.62
CA GLU A 44 10.39 -1.48 -9.28
C GLU A 44 9.21 -1.08 -8.37
N GLY A 45 8.03 -0.83 -8.92
CA GLY A 45 6.88 -0.34 -8.17
C GLY A 45 6.44 -1.23 -7.01
N PRO A 46 6.37 -2.56 -7.16
CA PRO A 46 6.08 -3.44 -6.02
C PRO A 46 7.13 -3.32 -4.91
N ALA A 47 8.39 -3.04 -5.24
CA ALA A 47 9.43 -2.80 -4.25
C ALA A 47 9.22 -1.46 -3.53
N ALA A 48 8.80 -0.42 -4.26
CA ALA A 48 8.46 0.88 -3.69
C ALA A 48 7.28 0.78 -2.71
N VAL A 49 6.17 0.14 -3.10
CA VAL A 49 5.00 -0.04 -2.20
C VAL A 49 5.37 -0.79 -0.93
N ARG A 50 6.15 -1.88 -1.03
CA ARG A 50 6.65 -2.59 0.16
C ARG A 50 7.50 -1.71 1.06
N GLN A 51 8.29 -0.82 0.48
CA GLN A 51 9.15 0.06 1.25
C GLN A 51 8.34 1.13 1.99
N MET A 52 7.35 1.74 1.33
CA MET A 52 6.40 2.69 1.93
C MET A 52 5.75 2.08 3.19
N ILE A 53 5.09 0.92 3.04
CA ILE A 53 4.41 0.26 4.17
C ILE A 53 5.41 -0.10 5.29
N ARG A 54 6.64 -0.51 4.94
CA ARG A 54 7.68 -0.81 5.95
C ARG A 54 8.14 0.42 6.71
N ASP A 55 8.24 1.56 6.05
CA ASP A 55 8.62 2.82 6.68
C ASP A 55 7.52 3.27 7.64
N ASP A 56 6.25 3.21 7.24
CA ASP A 56 5.13 3.56 8.11
C ASP A 56 5.02 2.64 9.34
N ILE A 57 5.28 1.34 9.18
CA ILE A 57 5.34 0.42 10.33
C ILE A 57 6.41 0.87 11.32
N ARG A 58 7.60 1.29 10.84
CA ARG A 58 8.68 1.76 11.73
C ARG A 58 8.26 3.04 12.44
N GLU A 59 7.63 3.97 11.74
CA GLU A 59 7.16 5.23 12.32
C GLU A 59 6.05 5.01 13.36
N ALA A 60 5.06 4.18 13.05
CA ALA A 60 3.99 3.80 13.96
C ALA A 60 4.54 3.14 15.24
N LEU A 61 5.50 2.21 15.10
CA LEU A 61 6.16 1.60 16.25
C LEU A 61 6.98 2.60 17.08
N ALA A 62 7.69 3.53 16.43
CA ALA A 62 8.46 4.57 17.10
C ALA A 62 7.55 5.55 17.87
N ALA A 63 6.38 5.85 17.34
CA ALA A 63 5.34 6.65 17.99
C ALA A 63 4.57 5.88 19.09
N GLY A 64 4.80 4.58 19.25
CA GLY A 64 4.09 3.73 20.20
C GLY A 64 2.68 3.32 19.75
N ASN A 65 2.29 3.62 18.51
CA ASN A 65 1.00 3.27 17.93
C ASN A 65 0.99 1.81 17.43
N ARG A 66 0.87 0.88 18.38
CA ARG A 66 0.94 -0.57 18.10
C ARG A 66 -0.25 -1.10 17.30
N GLU A 67 -1.41 -0.48 17.44
CA GLU A 67 -2.63 -0.87 16.72
C GLU A 67 -2.46 -0.59 15.23
N HIS A 68 -2.08 0.64 14.89
CA HIS A 68 -1.79 1.03 13.51
C HIS A 68 -0.65 0.21 12.88
N ALA A 69 0.43 -0.02 13.62
CA ALA A 69 1.51 -0.88 13.15
C ALA A 69 1.04 -2.32 12.82
N ALA A 70 0.03 -2.84 13.53
CA ALA A 70 -0.53 -4.15 13.26
C ALA A 70 -1.40 -4.16 11.99
N GLU A 71 -2.16 -3.09 11.74
CA GLU A 71 -2.94 -2.89 10.51
C GLU A 71 -2.02 -2.84 9.28
N LEU A 72 -0.98 -1.99 9.33
CA LEU A 72 0.03 -1.91 8.27
C LEU A 72 0.78 -3.24 8.06
N LEU A 73 1.06 -3.98 9.14
CA LEU A 73 1.68 -5.30 9.04
C LEU A 73 0.76 -6.31 8.35
N ALA A 74 -0.55 -6.24 8.58
CA ALA A 74 -1.53 -7.09 7.91
C ALA A 74 -1.57 -6.77 6.41
N ALA A 75 -1.61 -5.49 6.04
CA ALA A 75 -1.53 -5.03 4.65
C ALA A 75 -0.23 -5.50 3.98
N LEU A 76 0.94 -5.31 4.63
CA LEU A 76 2.21 -5.77 4.09
C LEU A 76 2.27 -7.29 3.88
N ARG A 77 1.68 -8.07 4.80
CA ARG A 77 1.63 -9.53 4.67
C ARG A 77 0.79 -9.97 3.48
N HIS A 78 -0.36 -9.33 3.26
CA HIS A 78 -1.19 -9.57 2.08
C HIS A 78 -0.42 -9.22 0.81
N PHE A 79 0.16 -8.02 0.76
CA PHE A 79 0.93 -7.54 -0.39
C PHE A 79 2.07 -8.48 -0.77
N LEU A 80 2.83 -8.99 0.22
CA LEU A 80 3.93 -9.93 -0.03
C LEU A 80 3.48 -11.30 -0.54
N ALA A 81 2.26 -11.72 -0.21
CA ALA A 81 1.70 -12.98 -0.69
C ALA A 81 1.30 -12.88 -2.17
N GLU A 82 0.68 -11.77 -2.56
CA GLU A 82 0.25 -11.50 -3.95
C GLU A 82 1.42 -11.04 -4.85
N HIS A 83 2.42 -10.36 -4.27
CA HIS A 83 3.58 -9.81 -4.98
C HIS A 83 4.90 -10.34 -4.40
N PRO A 84 5.20 -11.65 -4.59
CA PRO A 84 6.41 -12.26 -4.06
C PRO A 84 7.67 -11.62 -4.64
N VAL A 85 8.72 -11.52 -3.82
CA VAL A 85 10.04 -11.09 -4.28
C VAL A 85 10.63 -12.26 -5.08
N HIS A 86 10.77 -12.08 -6.39
CA HIS A 86 11.54 -13.02 -7.19
C HIS A 86 13.04 -12.86 -6.84
N PRO A 87 13.75 -13.96 -6.52
CA PRO A 87 15.18 -13.94 -6.21
C PRO A 87 16.06 -13.65 -7.44
#